data_AF-A0A1G1HSY9-F1
#
_entry.id   AF-A0A1G1HSY9-F1
#
_cell.length_a   1.000
_cell.length_b   1.000
_cell.length_c   1.000
_cell.angle_alpha   90.00
_cell.angle_beta   90.00
_cell.angle_gamma   90.00
#
_symmetry.space_group_name_H-M   'P 1'
#
loop_
_entity.id
_entity.type
_entity.pdbx_description
1 polymer ?
#
loop_
_entity_poly.entity_id
_entity_poly.type
_entity_poly.pdbx_seq_one_letter_code
_entity_poly.pdbx_strand_id
1 'polypeptide(L)'
;MTVKMAKTAAYSIAAEISGSPAPASYEMDILCLMDFGNTAALMSAKPLLPPRQESALKEGIAFKWGKIAFERYFLWKIKHGLSRLP
;
A
#
# COMPACT_ATOMS: atom_id res chain seq x y z
N MET A 1 -8.86 4.43 3.78
CA MET A 1 -8.83 2.97 3.55
C MET A 1 -7.62 2.61 2.71
N THR A 2 -6.88 1.55 3.04
CA THR A 2 -5.69 1.12 2.27
C THR A 2 -6.07 0.20 1.11
N VAL A 3 -5.15 -0.01 0.15
CA VAL A 3 -5.36 -0.96 -0.97
C VAL A 3 -5.62 -2.38 -0.47
N LYS A 4 -4.94 -2.79 0.61
CA LYS A 4 -5.13 -4.11 1.23
C LYS A 4 -6.55 -4.23 1.81
N MET A 5 -7.04 -3.20 2.52
CA MET A 5 -8.42 -3.18 3.03
C MET A 5 -9.47 -3.26 1.91
N ALA A 6 -9.28 -2.51 0.83
CA ALA A 6 -10.20 -2.54 -0.31
C ALA A 6 -10.26 -3.92 -0.97
N LYS A 7 -9.11 -4.58 -1.15
CA LYS A 7 -9.03 -5.96 -1.67
C LYS A 7 -9.71 -6.94 -0.72
N THR A 8 -9.41 -6.87 0.57
CA THR A 8 -10.03 -7.75 1.58
C THR A 8 -11.55 -7.60 1.60
N ALA A 9 -12.07 -6.37 1.59
CA ALA A 9 -13.51 -6.14 1.55
C ALA A 9 -14.16 -6.74 0.30
N ALA A 10 -13.57 -6.53 -0.88
CA ALA A 10 -14.07 -7.11 -2.13
C ALA A 10 -14.06 -8.65 -2.10
N TYR A 11 -13.00 -9.27 -1.55
CA TYR A 11 -12.92 -10.72 -1.40
C TYR A 11 -13.90 -11.26 -0.36
N SER A 12 -14.10 -10.57 0.76
CA SER A 12 -15.07 -10.97 1.78
C SER A 12 -16.50 -10.99 1.22
N ILE A 13 -16.90 -9.95 0.49
CA ILE A 13 -18.23 -9.87 -0.14
C ILE A 13 -18.38 -11.00 -1.17
N ALA A 14 -17.38 -11.23 -2.01
CA ALA A 14 -17.43 -12.32 -2.99
C ALA A 14 -17.54 -13.69 -2.32
N ALA A 15 -16.80 -13.92 -1.23
CA ALA A 15 -16.83 -15.17 -0.48
C ALA A 15 -18.19 -15.42 0.19
N GLU A 16 -18.81 -14.38 0.74
CA GLU A 16 -20.16 -14.46 1.31
C GLU A 16 -21.20 -14.85 0.25
N ILE A 17 -21.11 -14.27 -0.95
CA ILE A 17 -21.99 -14.60 -2.08
C ILE A 17 -21.77 -16.04 -2.57
N SER A 18 -20.52 -16.52 -2.61
CA SER A 18 -20.18 -17.86 -3.11
C SER A 18 -20.21 -18.97 -2.04
N GLY A 19 -20.58 -18.66 -0.80
CA GLY A 19 -20.54 -19.61 0.33
C GLY A 19 -19.13 -20.11 0.67
N SER A 20 -18.10 -19.32 0.35
CA SER A 20 -16.68 -19.62 0.62
C SER A 20 -16.22 -18.97 1.93
N PRO A 21 -15.15 -19.49 2.58
CA PRO A 21 -14.63 -18.88 3.80
C PRO A 21 -14.09 -17.47 3.56
N ALA A 22 -14.29 -16.58 4.53
CA ALA A 22 -13.75 -15.22 4.49
C ALA A 22 -12.21 -15.20 4.48
N PRO A 23 -11.59 -14.16 3.87
CA PRO A 23 -10.14 -14.01 3.90
C PRO A 23 -9.62 -13.87 5.34
N ALA A 24 -8.44 -14.43 5.60
CA ALA A 24 -7.80 -14.38 6.91
C ALA A 24 -7.54 -12.94 7.38
N SER A 25 -7.61 -12.74 8.70
CA SER A 25 -7.18 -11.49 9.33
C SER A 25 -5.68 -11.27 9.15
N TYR A 26 -5.27 -10.00 9.16
CA TYR A 26 -3.87 -9.63 9.01
C TYR A 26 -3.55 -8.35 9.77
N GLU A 27 -2.28 -8.20 10.13
CA GLU A 27 -1.74 -6.96 10.65
C GLU A 27 -1.49 -5.94 9.53
N MET A 28 -1.85 -4.68 9.79
CA MET A 28 -1.71 -3.61 8.81
C MET A 28 -0.29 -3.05 8.85
N ASP A 29 0.32 -2.92 7.67
CA ASP A 29 1.63 -2.31 7.49
C ASP A 29 1.51 -0.94 6.81
N ILE A 30 2.54 -0.11 6.94
CA ILE A 30 2.64 1.14 6.20
C ILE A 30 3.94 1.28 5.42
N LEU A 31 3.82 1.95 4.28
CA LEU A 31 4.91 2.41 3.44
C LEU A 31 4.56 3.81 2.95
N CYS A 32 5.42 4.79 3.22
CA CYS A 32 5.20 6.19 2.89
C CYS A 32 6.44 6.76 2.20
N LEU A 33 6.24 7.38 1.04
CA LEU A 33 7.24 8.17 0.33
C LEU A 33 6.92 9.65 0.52
N MET A 34 7.81 10.37 1.20
CA MET A 34 7.69 11.79 1.54
C MET A 34 8.68 12.59 0.69
N ASP A 35 8.19 13.39 -0.24
CA ASP A 35 9.01 14.20 -1.15
C ASP A 35 9.17 15.62 -0.58
N PHE A 36 10.41 16.11 -0.52
CA PHE A 36 10.78 17.44 -0.01
C PHE A 36 11.20 18.41 -1.12
N GLY A 37 10.99 18.04 -2.38
CA GLY A 37 11.38 18.83 -3.55
C GLY A 37 12.75 18.43 -4.09
N ASN A 38 13.82 18.53 -3.29
CA ASN A 38 15.17 18.15 -3.73
C ASN A 38 15.56 16.71 -3.35
N THR A 39 15.05 16.20 -2.23
CA THR A 39 15.25 14.83 -1.75
C THR A 39 13.92 14.24 -1.30
N ALA A 40 13.91 12.97 -0.89
CA ALA A 40 12.73 12.33 -0.33
C ALA A 40 13.12 11.31 0.74
N ALA A 41 12.16 10.90 1.55
CA ALA A 41 12.31 9.85 2.55
C ALA A 41 11.30 8.71 2.35
N LEU A 42 11.76 7.49 2.58
CA LEU A 42 10.95 6.28 2.71
C LEU A 42 10.78 5.95 4.18
N MET A 43 9.53 5.97 4.64
CA MET A 43 9.13 5.47 5.94
C MET A 43 8.41 4.13 5.77
N SER A 44 8.83 3.10 6.49
CA SER A 44 8.13 1.81 6.55
C SER A 44 7.96 1.35 7.99
N ALA A 45 6.78 0.87 8.33
CA ALA A 45 6.52 0.28 9.64
C ALA A 45 5.62 -0.96 9.54
N LYS A 46 6.01 -2.01 10.26
CA LYS A 46 5.28 -3.28 10.36
C LYS A 46 5.31 -3.80 11.80
N PRO A 47 4.16 -4.07 12.42
CA PRO A 47 2.83 -3.52 12.11
C PRO A 47 2.76 -1.99 12.27
N LEU A 48 1.66 -1.39 11.81
CA LEU A 48 1.35 0.04 11.97
C LEU A 48 1.27 0.43 13.45
N LEU A 49 0.50 -0.35 14.21
CA LEU A 49 0.29 -0.16 15.65
C LEU A 49 1.46 -0.76 16.45
N PRO A 50 1.92 -0.11 17.53
CA PRO A 50 2.92 -0.70 18.42
C PRO A 50 2.40 -1.96 19.15
N PRO A 51 3.27 -2.92 19.51
CA PRO A 51 4.72 -2.95 19.32
C PRO A 51 5.12 -3.27 17.86
N ARG A 52 5.99 -2.45 17.28
CA ARG A 52 6.42 -2.58 15.88
C ARG A 52 7.63 -3.52 15.79
N GLN A 53 7.58 -4.46 14.85
CA GLN A 53 8.69 -5.37 14.56
C GLN A 53 9.73 -4.72 13.64
N GLU A 54 9.24 -3.95 12.67
CA GLU A 54 10.08 -3.18 11.75
C GLU A 54 9.65 -1.71 11.80
N SER A 55 10.62 -0.81 11.94
CA SER A 55 10.43 0.63 11.80
C SER A 55 11.68 1.22 11.16
N ALA A 56 11.56 1.70 9.93
CA ALA A 56 12.66 2.26 9.17
C ALA A 56 12.28 3.61 8.58
N LEU A 57 13.21 4.56 8.66
CA LEU A 57 13.18 5.84 7.97
C LEU A 57 14.50 5.97 7.21
N LYS A 58 14.42 6.13 5.89
CA LYS A 58 15.59 6.30 5.03
C LYS A 58 15.40 7.52 4.15
N GLU A 59 16.38 8.40 4.10
CA GLU A 59 16.40 9.55 3.18
C GLU A 59 17.26 9.24 1.95
N GLY A 60 16.87 9.76 0.79
CA GLY A 60 17.66 9.66 -0.44
C GLY A 60 16.92 10.15 -1.68
N ILE A 61 17.69 10.62 -2.66
CA ILE A 61 17.15 11.07 -3.96
C ILE A 61 16.43 9.94 -4.73
N ALA A 62 16.85 8.68 -4.52
CA ALA A 62 16.20 7.52 -5.13
C ALA A 62 14.71 7.42 -4.76
N PHE A 63 14.34 7.83 -3.54
CA PHE A 63 12.94 7.80 -3.09
C PHE A 63 12.08 8.86 -3.79
N LYS A 64 12.68 9.98 -4.24
CA LYS A 64 11.99 11.01 -5.03
C LYS A 64 11.61 10.45 -6.39
N TRP A 65 12.57 9.82 -7.06
CA TRP A 65 12.32 9.14 -8.33
C TRP A 65 11.26 8.03 -8.17
N GLY A 66 11.33 7.28 -7.07
CA GLY A 66 10.30 6.29 -6.72
C GLY A 66 8.90 6.90 -6.56
N LYS A 67 8.78 8.07 -5.90
CA LYS A 67 7.51 8.77 -5.73
C LYS A 67 6.91 9.21 -7.07
N ILE A 68 7.72 9.82 -7.95
CA ILE A 68 7.28 10.27 -9.28
C ILE A 68 6.85 9.07 -10.14
N ALA A 69 7.60 7.97 -10.11
CA ALA A 69 7.25 6.74 -10.82
C ALA A 69 5.92 6.15 -10.31
N PHE A 70 5.75 6.09 -8.99
CA PHE A 70 4.52 5.59 -8.37
C PHE A 70 3.30 6.44 -8.73
N GLU A 71 3.43 7.77 -8.75
CA GLU A 71 2.34 8.67 -9.13
C GLU A 71 1.85 8.40 -10.56
N ARG A 72 2.76 8.37 -11.53
CA ARG A 72 2.45 8.10 -12.94
C ARG A 72 1.82 6.72 -13.11
N TYR A 73 2.40 5.72 -12.47
CA TYR A 73 1.91 4.36 -12.51
C TYR A 73 0.51 4.23 -11.92
N PHE A 74 0.28 4.82 -10.74
CA PHE A 74 -1.00 4.71 -10.04
C PHE A 74 -2.12 5.38 -10.86
N LEU A 75 -1.89 6.58 -11.38
CA LEU A 75 -2.85 7.27 -12.23
C LEU A 75 -3.14 6.49 -13.53
N TRP A 76 -2.11 5.95 -14.18
CA TRP A 76 -2.29 5.10 -15.35
C TRP A 76 -3.12 3.87 -15.02
N LYS A 77 -2.81 3.16 -13.93
CA LYS A 77 -3.52 1.95 -13.48
C LYS A 77 -5.01 2.20 -13.28
N ILE A 78 -5.36 3.30 -12.60
CA ILE A 78 -6.76 3.66 -12.34
C ILE A 78 -7.50 4.04 -13.63
N LYS A 79 -6.87 4.79 -14.54
CA LYS A 79 -7.46 5.18 -15.83
C LYS A 79 -7.82 3.96 -16.71
N HIS A 80 -7.10 2.85 -16.57
CA HIS A 80 -7.32 1.63 -17.35
C HIS A 80 -8.14 0.56 -16.60
N GLY A 81 -8.64 0.86 -15.40
CA GLY A 81 -9.43 -0.09 -14.60
C GLY A 81 -8.64 -1.31 -14.10
N LEU A 82 -7.30 -1.22 -14.04
CA LEU A 82 -6.42 -2.36 -13.75
C LEU A 82 -6.26 -2.60 -12.23
N SER A 83 -7.38 -2.87 -11.54
CA SER A 83 -7.44 -3.03 -10.08
C SER A 83 -6.69 -4.26 -9.52
N ARG A 84 -6.40 -5.24 -10.38
CA ARG A 84 -5.66 -6.47 -10.02
C ARG A 84 -4.15 -6.28 -9.98
N LEU A 85 -3.62 -5.24 -10.65
CA LEU A 85 -2.19 -4.95 -10.65
C LEU A 85 -1.70 -4.48 -9.26
N PRO A 86 -0.42 -4.73 -8.91
CA PRO A 86 0.15 -4.32 -7.63
C PRO A 86 -0.01 -2.82 -7.34
#